data_AF-A0A0N8WAC9-F1
#
_entry.id   AF-A0A0N8WAC9-F1
#
_cell.length_a   1.000
_cell.length_b   1.000
_cell.length_c   1.000
_cell.angle_alpha   90.00
_cell.angle_beta   90.00
_cell.angle_gamma   90.00
#
_symmetry.space_group_name_H-M   'P 1'
#
loop_
_entity.id
_entity.type
_entity.pdbx_description
1 polymer ?
#
loop_
_entity_poly.entity_id
_entity_poly.type
_entity_poly.pdbx_seq_one_letter_code
_entity_poly.pdbx_strand_id
1 'polypeptide(L)'
;MNEKNFEKFLKIKGKKSSVIDRNIRTIQKFNEYIIKNRGKKIQEVNSGDIKAYVDDTEKEKKSAKGTLYVLMNYFKFKEDNDLLKYTSRLRRSRTEKTRRIFPICKFMGINKNYVKKLEDYGIMNVEQMLQEGKTGKQRKELSTKLNIPEKIILELVKLSDLTRLGYVKTKLTRLYYDAGLDSPDKIAKFKPDELHEFFVKFVKESGWDGMVPNPSDLVHNIESARKLDKIVEE
;
A
#
# COMPACT_ATOMS: atom_id res chain seq x y z
N MET A 1 -9.70 25.63 16.30
CA MET A 1 -9.07 24.30 16.21
C MET A 1 -8.20 24.06 17.43
N ASN A 2 -8.15 22.85 18.01
CA ASN A 2 -7.20 22.53 19.09
C ASN A 2 -5.87 22.02 18.49
N GLU A 3 -4.97 22.94 18.16
CA GLU A 3 -3.70 22.67 17.48
C GLU A 3 -2.76 21.83 18.32
N LYS A 4 -2.63 22.13 19.62
CA LYS A 4 -1.76 21.40 20.56
C LYS A 4 -2.11 19.91 20.63
N ASN A 5 -3.41 19.58 20.65
CA ASN A 5 -3.83 18.18 20.67
C ASN A 5 -3.54 17.46 19.35
N PHE A 6 -3.73 18.14 18.22
CA PHE A 6 -3.40 17.57 16.91
C PHE A 6 -1.88 17.38 16.72
N GLU A 7 -1.07 18.33 17.22
CA GLU A 7 0.38 18.23 17.25
C GLU A 7 0.84 16.99 18.05
N LYS A 8 0.30 16.82 19.27
CA LYS A 8 0.58 15.67 20.13
C LYS A 8 0.20 14.35 19.44
N PHE A 9 -0.96 14.30 18.78
CA PHE A 9 -1.38 13.14 18.00
C PHE A 9 -0.36 12.79 16.90
N LEU A 10 0.16 13.77 16.16
CA LEU A 10 1.16 13.53 15.12
C LEU A 10 2.52 13.10 15.68
N LYS A 11 2.94 13.63 16.85
CA LYS A 11 4.16 13.18 17.56
C LYS A 11 4.07 11.71 17.97
N ILE A 12 2.93 11.30 18.53
CA ILE A 12 2.67 9.88 18.90
C ILE A 12 2.76 8.97 17.66
N LYS A 13 2.40 9.47 16.47
CA LYS A 13 2.53 8.75 15.19
C LYS A 13 3.95 8.83 14.58
N GLY A 14 4.95 9.27 15.34
CA GLY A 14 6.35 9.30 14.93
C GLY A 14 6.66 10.29 13.79
N LYS A 15 5.85 11.35 13.62
CA LYS A 15 6.10 12.35 12.57
C LYS A 15 7.24 13.29 12.99
N LYS A 16 8.14 13.60 12.04
CA LYS A 16 9.20 14.61 12.23
C LYS A 16 8.59 15.99 12.47
N SER A 17 9.24 16.84 13.28
CA SER A 17 8.77 18.19 13.61
C SER A 17 8.41 19.03 12.36
N SER A 18 9.28 19.05 11.35
CA SER A 18 9.01 19.77 10.09
C SER A 18 7.75 19.30 9.35
N VAL A 19 7.40 18.02 9.46
CA VAL A 19 6.16 17.46 8.89
C VAL A 19 4.96 17.89 9.72
N ILE A 20 5.10 17.94 11.05
CA ILE A 20 4.05 18.39 11.97
C ILE A 20 3.71 19.86 11.69
N ASP A 21 4.72 20.74 11.61
CA ASP A 21 4.51 22.17 11.35
C ASP A 21 3.80 22.40 10.01
N ARG A 22 4.20 21.65 8.98
CA ARG A 22 3.53 21.72 7.66
C ARG A 22 2.08 21.26 7.74
N ASN A 23 1.79 20.21 8.50
CA ASN A 23 0.44 19.72 8.68
C ASN A 23 -0.43 20.76 9.41
N ILE A 24 0.07 21.36 10.49
CA ILE A 24 -0.63 22.41 11.23
C ILE A 24 -0.94 23.59 10.32
N ARG A 25 0.06 24.13 9.61
CA ARG A 25 -0.14 25.22 8.63
C ARG A 25 -1.17 24.89 7.55
N THR A 26 -1.22 23.64 7.11
CA THR A 26 -2.20 23.20 6.11
C THR A 26 -3.62 23.20 6.66
N ILE A 27 -3.83 22.79 7.91
CA ILE A 27 -5.15 22.85 8.54
C ILE A 27 -5.54 24.30 8.87
N GLN A 28 -4.59 25.15 9.27
CA GLN A 28 -4.84 26.59 9.46
C GLN A 28 -5.38 27.24 8.18
N LYS A 29 -4.73 27.01 7.04
CA LYS A 29 -5.20 27.48 5.73
C LYS A 29 -6.58 26.96 5.36
N PHE A 30 -6.86 25.69 5.65
CA PHE A 30 -8.19 25.13 5.44
C PHE A 30 -9.23 25.82 6.34
N ASN A 31 -8.93 26.02 7.62
CA ASN A 31 -9.81 26.71 8.56
C ASN A 31 -10.08 28.17 8.13
N GLU A 32 -9.05 28.89 7.69
CA GLU A 32 -9.19 30.25 7.14
C GLU A 32 -10.11 30.28 5.92
N TYR A 33 -9.95 29.33 4.99
CA TYR A 33 -10.84 29.19 3.83
C TYR A 33 -12.29 28.90 4.27
N ILE A 34 -12.50 28.00 5.22
CA ILE A 34 -13.84 27.65 5.71
C ILE A 34 -14.53 28.85 6.36
N ILE A 35 -13.81 29.63 7.17
CA ILE A 35 -14.35 30.84 7.79
C ILE A 35 -14.70 31.86 6.69
N LYS A 36 -13.76 32.14 5.77
CA LYS A 36 -13.89 33.19 4.76
C LYS A 36 -14.94 32.88 3.69
N ASN A 37 -14.96 31.65 3.18
CA ASN A 37 -15.74 31.27 2.00
C ASN A 37 -17.03 30.53 2.33
N ARG A 38 -17.17 29.98 3.55
CA ARG A 38 -18.34 29.21 3.98
C ARG A 38 -19.04 29.80 5.20
N GLY A 39 -18.41 30.74 5.91
CA GLY A 39 -18.97 31.32 7.14
C GLY A 39 -19.13 30.29 8.28
N LYS A 40 -18.38 29.18 8.21
CA LYS A 40 -18.48 28.05 9.14
C LYS A 40 -17.27 27.96 10.05
N LYS A 41 -17.42 27.23 11.16
CA LYS A 41 -16.28 26.77 11.95
C LYS A 41 -15.77 25.44 11.40
N ILE A 42 -14.49 25.12 11.61
CA ILE A 42 -13.91 23.84 11.16
C ILE A 42 -14.60 22.60 11.75
N GLN A 43 -15.32 22.73 12.87
CA GLN A 43 -16.11 21.66 13.48
C GLN A 43 -17.43 21.38 12.76
N GLU A 44 -17.91 22.29 11.92
CA GLU A 44 -19.20 22.24 11.21
C GLU A 44 -19.03 21.88 9.73
N VAL A 45 -17.80 21.54 9.32
CA VAL A 45 -17.48 21.23 7.92
C VAL A 45 -18.13 19.93 7.50
N ASN A 46 -18.57 19.89 6.25
CA ASN A 46 -19.08 18.68 5.62
C ASN A 46 -18.30 18.34 4.35
N SER A 47 -18.70 17.26 3.68
CA SER A 47 -18.05 16.77 2.45
C SER A 47 -18.09 17.80 1.31
N GLY A 48 -19.14 18.62 1.23
CA GLY A 48 -19.28 19.70 0.25
C GLY A 48 -18.25 20.82 0.46
N ASP A 49 -17.98 21.19 1.72
CA ASP A 49 -16.98 22.20 2.05
C ASP A 49 -15.56 21.72 1.70
N ILE A 50 -15.25 20.46 1.99
CA ILE A 50 -13.98 19.82 1.61
C ILE A 50 -13.83 19.80 0.09
N LYS A 51 -14.90 19.42 -0.63
CA LYS A 51 -14.90 19.38 -2.10
C LYS A 51 -14.58 20.76 -2.67
N ALA A 52 -15.25 21.79 -2.18
CA ALA A 52 -15.04 23.15 -2.67
C ALA A 52 -13.62 23.64 -2.44
N TYR A 53 -13.05 23.40 -1.25
CA TYR A 53 -11.67 23.78 -0.98
C TYR A 53 -10.67 23.07 -1.91
N VAL A 54 -10.90 21.79 -2.18
CA VAL A 54 -10.10 21.01 -3.11
C VAL A 54 -10.22 21.54 -4.54
N ASP A 55 -11.45 21.78 -5.00
CA ASP A 55 -11.73 22.30 -6.34
C ASP A 55 -11.07 23.67 -6.53
N ASP A 56 -11.15 24.57 -5.54
CA ASP A 56 -10.51 25.89 -5.60
C ASP A 56 -8.98 25.80 -5.57
N THR A 57 -8.41 24.90 -4.76
CA THR A 57 -6.97 24.62 -4.76
C THR A 57 -6.49 24.17 -6.14
N GLU A 58 -7.27 23.32 -6.81
CA GLU A 58 -6.91 22.74 -8.11
C GLU A 58 -7.13 23.71 -9.27
N LYS A 59 -8.08 24.64 -9.17
CA LYS A 59 -8.22 25.77 -10.11
C LYS A 59 -6.95 26.62 -10.18
N GLU A 60 -6.24 26.79 -9.07
CA GLU A 60 -4.95 27.49 -9.02
C GLU A 60 -3.76 26.66 -9.56
N LYS A 61 -4.03 25.56 -10.29
CA LYS A 61 -3.02 24.61 -10.81
C LYS A 61 -2.16 23.97 -9.71
N LYS A 62 -2.61 23.98 -8.46
CA LYS A 62 -1.93 23.31 -7.33
C LYS A 62 -2.52 21.92 -7.12
N SER A 63 -1.69 20.94 -6.78
CA SER A 63 -2.17 19.60 -6.45
C SER A 63 -2.73 19.55 -5.02
N ALA A 64 -4.01 19.20 -4.88
CA ALA A 64 -4.63 19.01 -3.57
C ALA A 64 -4.20 17.72 -2.86
N LYS A 65 -3.37 16.87 -3.48
CA LYS A 65 -2.96 15.56 -2.91
C LYS A 65 -2.35 15.73 -1.51
N GLY A 66 -1.47 16.71 -1.33
CA GLY A 66 -0.79 16.96 -0.05
C GLY A 66 -1.78 17.40 1.01
N THR A 67 -2.64 18.36 0.68
CA THR A 67 -3.72 18.86 1.53
C THR A 67 -4.67 17.75 1.97
N LEU A 68 -5.15 16.92 1.04
CA LEU A 68 -6.04 15.80 1.33
C LEU A 68 -5.40 14.77 2.28
N TYR A 69 -4.08 14.55 2.20
CA TYR A 69 -3.38 13.72 3.18
C TYR A 69 -3.42 14.32 4.59
N VAL A 70 -3.26 15.65 4.71
CA VAL A 70 -3.34 16.31 6.01
C VAL A 70 -4.75 16.28 6.57
N LEU A 71 -5.76 16.58 5.74
CA LEU A 71 -7.18 16.51 6.13
C LEU A 71 -7.58 15.10 6.58
N MET A 72 -7.15 14.07 5.87
CA MET A 72 -7.34 12.67 6.28
C MET A 72 -6.78 12.40 7.69
N ASN A 73 -5.57 12.87 8.00
CA ASN A 73 -5.01 12.73 9.36
C ASN A 73 -5.77 13.55 10.41
N TYR A 74 -6.27 14.73 10.03
CA TYR A 74 -7.05 15.57 10.92
C TYR A 74 -8.40 14.94 11.27
N PHE A 75 -9.15 14.45 10.29
CA PHE A 75 -10.43 13.78 10.54
C PHE A 75 -10.25 12.44 11.26
N LYS A 76 -9.13 11.74 11.02
CA LYS A 76 -8.74 10.60 11.85
C LYS A 76 -8.50 10.98 13.32
N PHE A 77 -7.84 12.10 13.58
CA PHE A 77 -7.66 12.63 14.94
C PHE A 77 -8.99 13.05 15.58
N LYS A 78 -9.94 13.55 14.78
CA LYS A 78 -11.28 13.91 15.23
C LYS A 78 -12.25 12.74 15.36
N GLU A 79 -11.82 11.53 14.99
CA GLU A 79 -12.66 10.34 14.96
C GLU A 79 -13.90 10.49 14.05
N ASP A 80 -13.81 11.41 13.08
CA ASP A 80 -14.83 11.62 12.07
C ASP A 80 -14.60 10.65 10.90
N ASN A 81 -15.23 9.48 11.01
CA ASN A 81 -15.05 8.39 10.06
C ASN A 81 -15.60 8.72 8.66
N ASP A 82 -16.62 9.56 8.56
CA ASP A 82 -17.26 9.88 7.28
C ASP A 82 -16.39 10.84 6.47
N LEU A 83 -15.91 11.93 7.10
CA LEU A 83 -14.98 12.85 6.44
C LEU A 83 -13.60 12.22 6.23
N LEU A 84 -13.18 11.29 7.10
CA LEU A 84 -12.00 10.46 6.88
C LEU A 84 -12.14 9.61 5.60
N LYS A 85 -13.24 8.88 5.44
CA LYS A 85 -13.50 8.07 4.23
C LYS A 85 -13.58 8.97 2.99
N TYR A 86 -14.27 10.10 3.09
CA TYR A 86 -14.44 11.05 1.99
C TYR A 86 -13.11 11.62 1.50
N THR A 87 -12.28 12.15 2.41
CA THR A 87 -10.95 12.68 2.09
C THR A 87 -10.00 11.61 1.55
N SER A 88 -10.07 10.39 2.09
CA SER A 88 -9.32 9.24 1.59
C SER A 88 -9.68 8.92 0.14
N ARG A 89 -10.97 8.90 -0.21
CA ARG A 89 -11.45 8.68 -1.59
C ARG A 89 -10.97 9.77 -2.54
N LEU A 90 -11.12 11.05 -2.17
CA LEU A 90 -10.64 12.17 -2.99
C LEU A 90 -9.12 12.10 -3.22
N ARG A 91 -8.35 11.72 -2.20
CA ARG A 91 -6.91 11.54 -2.34
C ARG A 91 -6.59 10.40 -3.28
N ARG A 92 -7.26 9.25 -3.10
CA ARG A 92 -7.01 8.03 -3.89
C ARG A 92 -7.13 8.32 -5.38
N SER A 93 -8.21 8.95 -5.83
CA SER A 93 -8.44 9.27 -7.25
C SER A 93 -7.35 10.16 -7.88
N ARG A 94 -6.71 11.01 -7.07
CA ARG A 94 -5.61 11.90 -7.51
C ARG A 94 -4.25 11.23 -7.48
N THR A 95 -4.09 10.21 -6.65
CA THR A 95 -2.82 9.48 -6.54
C THR A 95 -2.76 8.25 -7.42
N GLU A 96 -3.90 7.71 -7.85
CA GLU A 96 -4.03 6.44 -8.58
C GLU A 96 -3.12 6.37 -9.80
N LYS A 97 -3.19 7.35 -10.72
CA LYS A 97 -2.34 7.40 -11.92
C LYS A 97 -0.85 7.57 -11.63
N THR A 98 -0.51 8.19 -10.48
CA THR A 98 0.89 8.45 -10.08
C THR A 98 1.42 7.40 -9.11
N ARG A 99 0.59 6.41 -8.74
CA ARG A 99 0.97 5.38 -7.78
C ARG A 99 2.04 4.53 -8.42
N ARG A 100 3.22 4.50 -7.80
CA ARG A 100 4.29 3.58 -8.20
C ARG A 100 3.91 2.18 -7.76
N ILE A 101 3.25 1.44 -8.65
CA ILE A 101 2.95 0.02 -8.45
C ILE A 101 4.27 -0.75 -8.60
N PHE A 102 4.44 -1.82 -7.81
CA PHE A 102 5.67 -2.59 -7.82
C PHE A 102 5.86 -3.28 -9.19
N PRO A 103 6.96 -3.04 -9.91
CA PRO A 103 7.19 -3.66 -11.21
C PRO A 103 7.61 -5.12 -11.04
N ILE A 104 7.12 -6.01 -11.90
CA ILE A 104 7.48 -7.44 -11.83
C ILE A 104 8.99 -7.66 -12.04
N CYS A 105 9.64 -6.81 -12.84
CA CYS A 105 11.07 -6.87 -13.12
C CYS A 105 11.97 -6.65 -11.90
N LYS A 106 11.40 -6.21 -10.76
CA LYS A 106 12.11 -5.99 -9.50
C LYS A 106 12.09 -7.21 -8.56
N PHE A 107 11.39 -8.30 -8.88
CA PHE A 107 11.53 -9.52 -8.08
C PHE A 107 12.93 -10.11 -8.22
N MET A 108 13.42 -10.71 -7.14
CA MET A 108 14.71 -11.39 -7.11
C MET A 108 14.58 -12.81 -7.69
N GLY A 109 15.58 -13.26 -8.45
CA GLY A 109 15.64 -14.63 -8.96
C GLY A 109 14.76 -14.92 -10.18
N ILE A 110 14.10 -13.92 -10.76
CA ILE A 110 13.25 -14.09 -11.95
C ILE A 110 14.07 -14.03 -13.24
N ASN A 111 13.65 -14.81 -14.25
CA ASN A 111 14.27 -14.78 -15.57
C ASN A 111 13.82 -13.52 -16.34
N LYS A 112 14.78 -12.65 -16.67
CA LYS A 112 14.53 -11.39 -17.38
C LYS A 112 13.89 -11.55 -18.76
N ASN A 113 14.13 -12.67 -19.45
CA ASN A 113 13.53 -12.93 -20.76
C ASN A 113 12.02 -13.14 -20.65
N TYR A 114 11.56 -13.85 -19.62
CA TYR A 114 10.12 -14.04 -19.37
C TYR A 114 9.44 -12.75 -18.93
N VAL A 115 10.11 -11.96 -18.09
CA VAL A 115 9.65 -10.63 -17.69
C VAL A 115 9.47 -9.74 -18.92
N LYS A 116 10.44 -9.71 -19.84
CA LYS A 116 10.34 -8.91 -21.06
C LYS A 116 9.15 -9.32 -21.92
N LYS A 117 8.91 -10.62 -22.11
CA LYS A 117 7.73 -11.12 -22.84
C LYS A 117 6.40 -10.65 -22.20
N LEU A 118 6.33 -10.63 -20.87
CA LEU A 118 5.15 -10.12 -20.15
C LEU A 118 5.00 -8.61 -20.31
N GLU A 119 6.10 -7.85 -20.23
CA GLU A 119 6.12 -6.41 -20.44
C GLU A 119 5.67 -6.05 -21.87
N ASP A 120 6.17 -6.77 -22.89
CA ASP A 120 5.77 -6.59 -24.29
C ASP A 120 4.29 -6.92 -24.52
N TYR A 121 3.71 -7.83 -23.72
CA TYR A 121 2.27 -8.13 -23.70
C TYR A 121 1.44 -7.10 -22.89
N GLY A 122 2.09 -6.19 -22.15
CA GLY A 122 1.44 -5.15 -21.36
C GLY A 122 1.31 -5.45 -19.86
N ILE A 123 1.90 -6.56 -19.37
CA ILE A 123 1.95 -6.93 -17.95
C ILE A 123 3.30 -6.47 -17.37
N MET A 124 3.32 -5.28 -16.77
CA MET A 124 4.53 -4.63 -16.24
C MET A 124 4.63 -4.67 -14.71
N ASN A 125 3.52 -4.88 -14.02
CA ASN A 125 3.45 -4.72 -12.57
C ASN A 125 2.58 -5.79 -11.89
N VAL A 126 2.70 -5.87 -10.57
CA VAL A 126 2.06 -6.90 -9.74
C VAL A 126 0.53 -6.91 -9.82
N GLU A 127 -0.12 -5.77 -10.01
CA GLU A 127 -1.59 -5.72 -10.09
C GLU A 127 -2.08 -6.29 -11.42
N GLN A 128 -1.40 -5.95 -12.52
CA GLN A 128 -1.67 -6.54 -13.83
C GLN A 128 -1.41 -8.05 -13.81
N MET A 129 -0.32 -8.48 -13.18
CA MET A 129 0.00 -9.91 -13.05
C MET A 129 -1.09 -10.67 -12.29
N LEU A 130 -1.62 -10.09 -11.21
CA LEU A 130 -2.72 -10.69 -10.45
C LEU A 130 -4.03 -10.69 -11.25
N GLN A 131 -4.33 -9.60 -11.96
CA GLN A 131 -5.53 -9.52 -12.79
C GLN A 131 -5.55 -10.58 -13.89
N GLU A 132 -4.41 -10.78 -14.56
CA GLU A 132 -4.26 -11.67 -15.71
C GLU A 132 -3.83 -13.10 -15.33
N GLY A 133 -3.53 -13.39 -14.06
CA GLY A 133 -2.95 -14.67 -13.64
C GLY A 133 -3.59 -15.32 -12.41
N LYS A 134 -4.64 -14.72 -11.84
CA LYS A 134 -5.28 -15.22 -10.61
C LYS A 134 -5.84 -16.65 -10.71
N THR A 135 -6.36 -17.05 -11.89
CA THR A 135 -6.98 -18.37 -12.09
C THR A 135 -6.07 -19.33 -12.86
N GLY A 136 -6.23 -20.63 -12.65
CA GLY A 136 -5.48 -21.65 -13.40
C GLY A 136 -5.70 -21.55 -14.92
N LYS A 137 -6.93 -21.23 -15.35
CA LYS A 137 -7.26 -21.01 -16.77
C LYS A 137 -6.47 -19.85 -17.36
N GLN A 138 -6.47 -18.70 -16.70
CA GLN A 138 -5.75 -17.53 -17.19
C GLN A 138 -4.23 -17.78 -17.28
N ARG A 139 -3.66 -18.51 -16.32
CA ARG A 139 -2.23 -18.88 -16.37
C ARG A 139 -1.91 -19.79 -17.55
N LYS A 140 -2.77 -20.76 -17.87
CA LYS A 140 -2.62 -21.62 -19.06
C LYS A 140 -2.71 -20.83 -20.37
N GLU A 141 -3.62 -19.86 -20.44
CA GLU A 141 -3.74 -18.97 -21.59
C GLU A 141 -2.49 -18.12 -21.79
N LEU A 142 -1.97 -17.50 -20.72
CA LEU A 142 -0.72 -16.74 -20.75
C LEU A 142 0.47 -17.63 -21.12
N SER A 143 0.55 -18.84 -20.55
CA SER A 143 1.60 -19.82 -20.82
C SER A 143 1.68 -20.14 -22.31
N THR A 144 0.53 -20.44 -22.92
CA THR A 144 0.42 -20.77 -24.34
C THR A 144 0.74 -19.57 -25.23
N LYS A 145 0.16 -18.41 -24.94
CA LYS A 145 0.34 -17.20 -25.76
C LYS A 145 1.77 -16.68 -25.76
N LEU A 146 2.46 -16.73 -24.61
CA LEU A 146 3.79 -16.13 -24.45
C LEU A 146 4.92 -17.17 -24.52
N ASN A 147 4.57 -18.45 -24.58
CA ASN A 147 5.51 -19.57 -24.46
C ASN A 147 6.40 -19.39 -23.22
N ILE A 148 5.74 -19.31 -22.06
CA ILE A 148 6.35 -19.22 -20.73
C ILE A 148 5.80 -20.38 -19.91
N PRO A 149 6.63 -21.20 -19.23
CA PRO A 149 6.11 -22.31 -18.44
C PRO A 149 5.11 -21.84 -17.39
N GLU A 150 3.98 -22.56 -17.26
CA GLU A 150 2.89 -22.20 -16.33
C GLU A 150 3.40 -22.06 -14.88
N LYS A 151 4.37 -22.88 -14.47
CA LYS A 151 5.03 -22.81 -13.16
C LYS A 151 5.68 -21.44 -12.90
N ILE A 152 6.31 -20.84 -13.92
CA ILE A 152 6.95 -19.52 -13.82
C ILE A 152 5.88 -18.42 -13.72
N ILE A 153 4.79 -18.55 -14.45
CA ILE A 153 3.65 -17.62 -14.35
C ILE A 153 3.05 -17.70 -12.95
N LEU A 154 2.81 -18.91 -12.43
CA LEU A 154 2.29 -19.11 -11.07
C LEU A 154 3.22 -18.51 -10.01
N GLU A 155 4.54 -18.70 -10.14
CA GLU A 155 5.53 -18.07 -9.28
C GLU A 155 5.43 -16.54 -9.30
N LEU A 156 5.35 -15.91 -10.47
CA LEU A 156 5.18 -14.46 -10.59
C LEU A 156 3.86 -13.97 -10.00
N VAL A 157 2.77 -14.73 -10.14
CA VAL A 157 1.47 -14.45 -9.53
C VAL A 157 1.56 -14.52 -8.00
N LYS A 158 2.17 -15.56 -7.44
CA LYS A 158 2.35 -15.75 -6.00
C LYS A 158 3.25 -14.67 -5.39
N LEU A 159 4.38 -14.35 -6.05
CA LEU A 159 5.22 -13.22 -5.67
C LEU A 159 4.43 -11.90 -5.71
N SER A 160 3.59 -11.70 -6.73
CA SER A 160 2.72 -10.52 -6.83
C SER A 160 1.71 -10.45 -5.70
N ASP A 161 1.09 -11.58 -5.33
CA ASP A 161 0.11 -11.67 -4.24
C ASP A 161 0.73 -11.31 -2.88
N LEU A 162 1.95 -11.79 -2.62
CA LEU A 162 2.72 -11.45 -1.41
C LEU A 162 2.97 -9.94 -1.27
N THR A 163 3.09 -9.18 -2.37
CA THR A 163 3.28 -7.73 -2.29
C THR A 163 2.07 -6.98 -1.73
N ARG A 164 0.88 -7.61 -1.67
CA ARG A 164 -0.33 -7.02 -1.06
C ARG A 164 -0.17 -6.77 0.44
N LEU A 165 0.80 -7.42 1.09
CA LEU A 165 1.17 -7.15 2.49
C LEU A 165 1.78 -5.75 2.68
N GLY A 166 2.06 -5.01 1.60
CA GLY A 166 2.45 -3.61 1.62
C GLY A 166 3.96 -3.40 1.62
N TYR A 167 4.65 -3.81 2.68
CA TYR A 167 6.11 -3.63 2.81
C TYR A 167 6.93 -4.85 2.35
N VAL A 168 6.28 -5.98 2.06
CA VAL A 168 6.91 -7.19 1.53
C VAL A 168 7.20 -7.04 0.03
N LYS A 169 8.44 -6.66 -0.30
CA LYS A 169 8.89 -6.38 -1.67
C LYS A 169 10.26 -6.97 -1.97
N THR A 170 10.58 -7.11 -3.26
CA THR A 170 11.92 -7.46 -3.78
C THR A 170 12.46 -8.75 -3.16
N LYS A 171 13.46 -8.64 -2.26
CA LYS A 171 14.14 -9.76 -1.60
C LYS A 171 13.27 -10.41 -0.53
N LEU A 172 12.44 -9.60 0.15
CA LEU A 172 11.55 -10.11 1.19
C LEU A 172 10.44 -10.99 0.60
N THR A 173 9.85 -10.58 -0.53
CA THR A 173 8.89 -11.42 -1.26
C THR A 173 9.51 -12.76 -1.66
N ARG A 174 10.76 -12.74 -2.13
CA ARG A 174 11.48 -13.96 -2.51
C ARG A 174 11.75 -14.88 -1.32
N LEU A 175 12.20 -14.32 -0.19
CA LEU A 175 12.40 -15.07 1.06
C LEU A 175 11.12 -15.81 1.48
N TYR A 176 9.98 -15.12 1.47
CA TYR A 176 8.70 -15.72 1.85
C TYR A 176 8.29 -16.86 0.90
N TYR A 177 8.43 -16.63 -0.40
CA TYR A 177 8.12 -17.63 -1.42
C TYR A 177 9.01 -18.89 -1.29
N ASP A 178 10.33 -18.71 -1.16
CA ASP A 178 11.28 -19.82 -1.03
C ASP A 178 11.11 -20.58 0.29
N ALA A 179 10.65 -19.91 1.34
CA ALA A 179 10.29 -20.54 2.60
C ALA A 179 8.91 -21.25 2.55
N GLY A 180 8.24 -21.30 1.39
CA GLY A 180 6.94 -21.96 1.21
C GLY A 180 5.73 -21.15 1.70
N LEU A 181 5.95 -19.91 2.16
CA LEU A 181 4.94 -18.94 2.56
C LEU A 181 4.55 -18.08 1.35
N ASP A 182 4.06 -18.74 0.31
CA ASP A 182 3.83 -18.18 -1.02
C ASP A 182 2.48 -17.45 -1.21
N SER A 183 1.73 -17.25 -0.11
CA SER A 183 0.41 -16.63 -0.12
C SER A 183 0.09 -15.94 1.21
N PRO A 184 -0.71 -14.85 1.21
CA PRO A 184 -1.12 -14.17 2.44
C PRO A 184 -1.84 -15.08 3.43
N ASP A 185 -2.68 -16.01 2.99
CA ASP A 185 -3.43 -16.90 3.89
C ASP A 185 -2.53 -17.89 4.66
N LYS A 186 -1.40 -18.31 4.08
CA LYS A 186 -0.40 -19.10 4.80
C LYS A 186 0.26 -18.29 5.91
N ILE A 187 0.57 -17.02 5.65
CA ILE A 187 1.21 -16.12 6.63
C ILE A 187 0.25 -15.75 7.76
N ALA A 188 -1.04 -15.55 7.44
CA ALA A 188 -2.07 -15.17 8.41
C ALA A 188 -2.25 -16.18 9.57
N LYS A 189 -1.87 -17.44 9.34
CA LYS A 189 -1.98 -18.57 10.29
C LYS A 189 -0.92 -18.56 11.38
N PHE A 190 0.19 -17.85 11.19
CA PHE A 190 1.28 -17.81 12.16
C PHE A 190 0.99 -16.87 13.33
N LYS A 191 1.60 -17.16 14.47
CA LYS A 191 1.88 -16.14 15.50
C LYS A 191 3.20 -15.43 15.20
N PRO A 192 3.38 -14.16 15.66
CA PRO A 192 4.60 -13.40 15.38
C PRO A 192 5.90 -14.11 15.78
N ASP A 193 5.96 -14.70 16.97
CA ASP A 193 7.15 -15.39 17.48
C ASP A 193 7.43 -16.67 16.67
N GLU A 194 6.39 -17.45 16.37
CA GLU A 194 6.48 -18.66 15.54
C GLU A 194 6.99 -18.34 14.13
N LEU A 195 6.54 -17.24 13.52
CA LEU A 195 7.00 -16.81 12.19
C LEU A 195 8.46 -16.36 12.20
N HIS A 196 8.89 -15.69 13.28
CA HIS A 196 10.28 -15.27 13.43
C HIS A 196 11.20 -16.49 13.56
N GLU A 197 10.88 -17.42 14.46
CA GLU A 197 11.62 -18.67 14.64
C GLU A 197 11.67 -19.49 13.35
N PHE A 198 10.57 -19.54 12.60
CA PHE A 198 10.50 -20.17 11.30
C PHE A 198 11.53 -19.58 10.31
N PHE A 199 11.61 -18.25 10.20
CA PHE A 199 12.60 -17.61 9.33
C PHE A 199 14.03 -17.78 9.83
N VAL A 200 14.28 -17.76 11.14
CA VAL A 200 15.62 -18.06 11.71
C VAL A 200 16.08 -19.45 11.28
N LYS A 201 15.20 -20.45 11.43
CA LYS A 201 15.48 -21.83 11.03
C LYS A 201 15.71 -21.93 9.52
N PHE A 202 14.82 -21.36 8.71
CA PHE A 202 14.92 -21.38 7.26
C PHE A 202 16.24 -20.77 6.76
N VAL A 203 16.63 -19.59 7.27
CA VAL A 203 17.87 -18.91 6.85
C VAL A 203 19.10 -19.75 7.23
N LYS A 204 19.10 -20.35 8.41
CA LYS A 204 20.19 -21.23 8.88
C LYS A 204 20.34 -22.49 8.01
N GLU A 205 19.23 -23.10 7.60
CA GLU A 205 19.23 -24.36 6.85
C GLU A 205 19.41 -24.19 5.33
N SER A 206 18.86 -23.12 4.76
CA SER A 206 18.89 -22.87 3.31
C SER A 206 20.16 -22.18 2.80
N GLY A 207 20.95 -21.58 3.70
CA GLY A 207 22.07 -20.72 3.32
C GLY A 207 21.63 -19.42 2.64
N TRP A 208 20.40 -18.96 2.89
CA TRP A 208 19.88 -17.71 2.34
C TRP A 208 20.80 -16.54 2.68
N ASP A 209 21.36 -15.92 1.64
CA ASP A 209 22.18 -14.71 1.76
C ASP A 209 21.28 -13.51 2.07
N GLY A 210 20.76 -13.40 3.30
CA GLY A 210 19.91 -12.29 3.71
C GLY A 210 19.51 -12.35 5.18
N MET A 211 18.97 -11.24 5.68
CA MET A 211 18.59 -11.12 7.10
C MET A 211 17.19 -11.66 7.36
N VAL A 212 17.02 -12.20 8.57
CA VAL A 212 15.70 -12.52 9.14
C VAL A 212 14.89 -11.22 9.26
N PRO A 213 13.60 -11.21 8.90
CA PRO A 213 12.77 -10.02 9.02
C PRO A 213 12.63 -9.58 10.48
N ASN A 214 12.53 -8.26 10.72
CA ASN A 214 12.37 -7.73 12.07
C ASN A 214 11.04 -8.21 12.69
N PRO A 215 11.01 -8.61 13.98
CA PRO A 215 9.77 -9.00 14.66
C PRO A 215 8.62 -8.01 14.51
N SER A 216 8.88 -6.70 14.56
CA SER A 216 7.82 -5.68 14.40
C SER A 216 7.24 -5.65 12.99
N ASP A 217 8.04 -5.92 11.96
CA ASP A 217 7.57 -6.07 10.58
C ASP A 217 6.74 -7.35 10.43
N LEU A 218 7.13 -8.45 11.09
CA LEU A 218 6.38 -9.71 11.06
C LEU A 218 4.99 -9.57 11.67
N VAL A 219 4.87 -8.87 12.81
CA VAL A 219 3.56 -8.53 13.41
C VAL A 219 2.69 -7.79 12.39
N HIS A 220 3.23 -6.75 11.75
CA HIS A 220 2.49 -5.97 10.76
C HIS A 220 2.10 -6.79 9.52
N ASN A 221 2.98 -7.67 9.05
CA ASN A 221 2.73 -8.53 7.91
C ASN A 221 1.62 -9.54 8.22
N ILE A 222 1.62 -10.16 9.41
CA ILE A 222 0.55 -11.08 9.84
C ILE A 222 -0.79 -10.33 9.96
N GLU A 223 -0.82 -9.16 10.60
CA GLU A 223 -2.05 -8.36 10.70
C GLU A 223 -2.59 -7.92 9.35
N SER A 224 -1.70 -7.60 8.41
CA SER A 224 -2.07 -7.24 7.04
C SER A 224 -2.61 -8.46 6.31
N ALA A 225 -1.94 -9.61 6.43
CA ALA A 225 -2.35 -10.87 5.84
C ALA A 225 -3.78 -11.28 6.26
N ARG A 226 -4.11 -11.15 7.56
CA ARG A 226 -5.45 -11.46 8.09
C ARG A 226 -6.58 -10.60 7.54
N LYS A 227 -6.27 -9.45 6.92
CA LYS A 227 -7.24 -8.52 6.32
C LYS A 227 -7.37 -8.72 4.80
N LEU A 228 -6.60 -9.62 4.21
CA LEU A 228 -6.57 -9.85 2.77
C LEU A 228 -7.39 -11.09 2.41
N ASP A 229 -8.26 -10.95 1.43
CA ASP A 229 -8.96 -12.09 0.85
C ASP A 229 -7.99 -12.96 0.03
N LYS A 230 -8.28 -14.26 -0.02
CA LYS A 230 -7.61 -15.19 -0.93
C LYS A 230 -8.11 -14.91 -2.36
N ILE A 231 -7.21 -14.50 -3.25
CA ILE A 231 -7.55 -14.14 -4.64
C ILE A 231 -6.89 -15.02 -5.70
N VAL A 232 -5.84 -15.76 -5.34
CA VAL A 232 -5.10 -16.64 -6.26
C VAL A 232 -5.57 -18.08 -6.08
N GLU A 233 -5.95 -18.73 -7.18
CA GLU A 233 -6.21 -20.16 -7.25
C GLU A 233 -4.89 -20.93 -7.30
N GLU A 234 -4.78 -22.00 -6.51
CA GLU A 234 -3.61 -22.90 -6.53
C GLU A 234 -3.44 -23.57 -7.90
#